data_AF-A0A6G0X072-F1
#
_entry.id   AF-A0A6G0X072-F1
#
_cell.length_a   1.000
_cell.length_b   1.000
_cell.length_c   1.000
_cell.angle_alpha   90.00
_cell.angle_beta   90.00
_cell.angle_gamma   90.00
#
_symmetry.space_group_name_H-M   'P 1'
#
loop_
_entity.id
_entity.type
_entity.pdbx_description
1 polymer ?
#
loop_
_entity_poly.entity_id
_entity_poly.type
_entity_poly.pdbx_seq_one_letter_code
_entity_poly.pdbx_strand_id
1 'polypeptide(L)'
;IVLETNRYANDKKNACNLSRNARIKKWKETDVKEIKTFFGLIIWMGMDKMPTIGHYWRNTTLFSSNIPQYMSKNRFELLLSVLHFSDNNTATHIENCI
;
A
#
# COMPACT_ATOMS: atom_id res chain seq x y z
N ILE A 1 -6.12 -6.03 -9.56
CA ILE A 1 -5.67 -5.34 -8.32
C ILE A 1 -5.07 -6.32 -7.32
N VAL A 2 -5.87 -7.16 -6.63
CA VAL A 2 -5.34 -8.08 -5.59
C VAL A 2 -4.23 -8.97 -6.15
N LEU A 3 -4.50 -9.67 -7.26
CA LEU A 3 -3.54 -10.55 -7.93
C LEU A 3 -2.25 -9.79 -8.28
N GLU A 4 -2.36 -8.68 -9.02
CA GLU A 4 -1.20 -7.91 -9.48
C GLU A 4 -0.42 -7.24 -8.35
N THR A 5 -1.10 -6.78 -7.29
CA THR A 5 -0.45 -6.24 -6.09
C THR A 5 0.34 -7.32 -5.36
N ASN A 6 -0.22 -8.52 -5.22
CA ASN A 6 0.49 -9.65 -4.62
C ASN A 6 1.71 -10.07 -5.45
N ARG A 7 1.54 -10.19 -6.77
CA ARG A 7 2.62 -10.49 -7.71
C ARG A 7 3.76 -9.49 -7.57
N TYR A 8 3.47 -8.20 -7.74
CA TYR A 8 4.46 -7.13 -7.67
C TYR A 8 5.17 -7.05 -6.31
N ALA A 9 4.44 -7.23 -5.22
CA ALA A 9 5.03 -7.22 -3.89
C ALA A 9 5.94 -8.43 -3.64
N ASN A 10 5.60 -9.61 -4.17
CA ASN A 10 6.45 -10.80 -4.12
C ASN A 10 7.72 -10.61 -4.97
N ASP A 11 7.61 -10.04 -6.16
CA ASP A 11 8.78 -9.70 -6.99
C ASP A 11 9.73 -8.74 -6.26
N LYS A 12 9.17 -7.66 -5.68
CA LYS A 12 9.93 -6.72 -4.84
C LYS A 12 10.55 -7.39 -3.62
N LYS A 13 9.85 -8.33 -2.98
CA LYS A 13 10.33 -9.08 -1.80
C LYS A 13 11.51 -10.00 -2.14
N ASN A 14 11.52 -10.54 -3.36
CA ASN A 14 12.54 -11.47 -3.84
C ASN A 14 13.74 -10.77 -4.50
N ALA A 15 13.76 -9.44 -4.58
CA ALA A 15 14.86 -8.68 -5.16
C ALA A 15 16.18 -8.87 -4.38
N CYS A 16 17.29 -9.01 -5.11
CA CYS A 16 18.59 -9.40 -4.58
C CYS A 16 19.26 -8.34 -3.67
N ASN A 17 18.83 -7.08 -3.74
CA ASN A 17 19.50 -5.93 -3.10
C ASN A 17 18.70 -5.29 -1.95
N LEU A 18 17.89 -6.06 -1.23
CA LEU A 18 17.10 -5.53 -0.12
C LEU A 18 17.90 -5.40 1.19
N SER A 19 17.91 -4.19 1.76
CA SER A 19 18.39 -3.95 3.13
C SER A 19 17.79 -4.94 4.13
N ARG A 20 18.57 -5.31 5.17
CA ARG A 20 18.17 -6.26 6.21
C ARG A 20 16.79 -5.93 6.81
N ASN A 21 16.51 -4.64 7.01
CA ASN A 21 15.29 -4.14 7.64
C ASN A 21 14.24 -3.63 6.63
N ALA A 22 14.37 -4.00 5.35
CA ALA A 22 13.42 -3.57 4.32
C ALA A 22 11.99 -4.01 4.68
N ARG A 23 11.05 -3.06 4.71
CA ARG A 23 9.64 -3.28 5.10
C ARG A 23 8.97 -4.36 4.25
N ILE A 24 9.33 -4.44 2.96
CA ILE A 24 8.81 -5.42 2.01
C ILE A 24 9.09 -6.87 2.43
N LYS A 25 10.13 -7.13 3.24
CA LYS A 25 10.40 -8.49 3.76
C LYS A 25 9.27 -8.99 4.66
N LYS A 26 8.54 -8.09 5.31
CA LYS A 26 7.34 -8.41 6.12
C LYS A 26 6.06 -8.50 5.29
N TRP A 27 6.16 -8.49 3.96
CA TRP A 27 5.01 -8.62 3.08
C TRP A 27 4.30 -9.95 3.31
N LYS A 28 2.99 -9.82 3.54
CA LYS A 28 1.98 -10.86 3.49
C LYS A 28 1.01 -10.50 2.37
N GLU A 29 0.53 -11.50 1.65
CA GLU A 29 -0.47 -11.32 0.61
C GLU A 29 -1.70 -10.57 1.14
N THR A 30 -2.26 -9.74 0.26
CA THR A 30 -3.50 -9.01 0.48
C THR A 30 -4.66 -9.77 -0.15
N ASP A 31 -5.87 -9.44 0.29
CA ASP A 31 -7.12 -10.00 -0.23
C ASP A 31 -8.09 -8.88 -0.63
N VAL A 32 -9.25 -9.27 -1.18
CA VAL A 32 -10.28 -8.31 -1.63
C VAL A 32 -10.81 -7.47 -0.48
N LYS A 33 -10.93 -8.03 0.73
CA LYS A 33 -11.45 -7.32 1.90
C LYS A 33 -10.46 -6.25 2.35
N GLU A 34 -9.18 -6.60 2.46
CA GLU A 34 -8.12 -5.69 2.87
C GLU A 34 -7.93 -4.55 1.85
N ILE A 35 -7.95 -4.84 0.55
CA ILE A 35 -7.88 -3.80 -0.49
C ILE A 35 -9.09 -2.86 -0.45
N LYS A 36 -10.30 -3.37 -0.21
CA LYS A 36 -11.49 -2.53 -0.02
C LYS A 36 -11.35 -1.62 1.20
N THR A 37 -10.87 -2.14 2.32
CA THR A 37 -10.58 -1.34 3.53
C THR A 37 -9.54 -0.27 3.21
N PHE A 38 -8.45 -0.63 2.53
CA PHE A 38 -7.39 0.31 2.13
C PHE A 38 -7.92 1.48 1.28
N PHE A 39 -8.72 1.19 0.25
CA PHE A 39 -9.35 2.25 -0.56
C PHE A 39 -10.37 3.07 0.24
N GLY A 40 -11.14 2.44 1.13
CA GLY A 40 -12.04 3.15 2.03
C GLY A 40 -11.30 4.16 2.91
N LEU A 41 -10.12 3.79 3.42
CA LEU A 41 -9.26 4.72 4.16
C LEU A 41 -8.75 5.86 3.27
N ILE A 42 -8.32 5.60 2.03
CA ILE A 42 -7.88 6.66 1.11
C ILE A 42 -9.01 7.67 0.82
N ILE A 43 -10.22 7.18 0.56
CA ILE A 43 -11.39 8.03 0.28
C ILE A 43 -11.70 8.88 1.51
N TRP A 44 -11.71 8.27 2.69
CA TRP A 44 -11.97 8.99 3.95
C TRP A 44 -10.89 10.04 4.23
N MET A 45 -9.61 9.74 4.00
CA MET A 45 -8.51 10.73 4.12
C MET A 45 -8.64 11.90 3.15
N GLY A 46 -9.29 11.67 2.00
CA GLY A 46 -9.63 12.75 1.06
C GLY A 46 -10.65 13.73 1.64
N MET A 47 -11.53 13.27 2.54
CA MET A 47 -12.53 14.08 3.23
C MET A 47 -11.95 14.76 4.49
N ASP A 48 -11.22 14.01 5.30
CA ASP A 48 -10.56 14.50 6.51
C ASP A 48 -9.04 14.55 6.31
N LYS A 49 -8.52 15.71 5.93
CA LYS A 49 -7.11 15.88 5.56
C LYS A 49 -6.24 16.20 6.77
N MET A 50 -5.30 15.32 7.07
CA MET A 50 -4.29 15.53 8.11
C MET A 50 -2.95 15.99 7.52
N PRO A 51 -2.09 16.67 8.29
CA PRO A 51 -0.83 17.21 7.78
C PRO A 51 0.12 16.17 7.19
N THR A 52 0.11 14.94 7.72
CA THR A 52 0.88 13.82 7.16
C THR A 52 0.13 12.51 7.34
N ILE A 53 0.47 11.49 6.53
CA ILE A 53 -0.08 10.12 6.66
C ILE A 53 0.06 9.60 8.11
N GLY A 54 1.17 9.93 8.77
CA GLY A 54 1.42 9.48 10.13
C GLY A 54 0.43 10.05 11.16
N HIS A 55 -0.15 11.22 10.92
CA HIS A 55 -1.09 11.86 11.85
C HIS A 55 -2.41 11.09 11.97
N TYR A 56 -2.86 10.42 10.91
CA TYR A 56 -4.04 9.55 10.96
C TYR A 56 -3.93 8.41 11.97
N TRP A 57 -2.70 7.98 12.32
CA TRP A 57 -2.45 6.93 13.30
C TRP A 57 -1.91 7.44 14.63
N ARG A 58 -1.94 8.75 14.88
CA ARG A 58 -1.55 9.30 16.18
C ARG A 58 -2.71 9.18 17.16
N ASN A 59 -2.39 8.82 18.40
CA ASN A 59 -3.34 8.84 19.51
C ASN A 59 -3.06 10.06 20.38
N THR A 60 -3.39 11.24 19.85
CA THR A 60 -3.27 12.52 20.57
C THR A 60 -4.60 13.26 20.45
N THR A 61 -4.93 14.09 21.43
CA THR A 61 -6.17 14.90 21.44
C THR A 61 -6.40 15.70 20.16
N LEU A 62 -5.33 16.20 19.53
CA LEU A 62 -5.41 16.99 18.30
C LEU A 62 -5.56 16.18 17.00
N PHE A 63 -5.31 14.86 17.04
CA PHE A 63 -5.21 14.01 15.84
C PHE A 63 -5.92 12.67 16.03
N SER A 64 -6.93 12.62 16.89
CA SER A 64 -7.69 11.40 17.13
C SER A 64 -8.48 11.02 15.89
N SER A 65 -8.22 9.82 15.37
CA SER A 65 -9.02 9.23 14.30
C SER A 65 -9.34 7.78 14.63
N ASN A 66 -10.43 7.29 14.05
CA ASN A 66 -10.84 5.90 14.16
C ASN A 66 -10.11 4.99 13.15
N ILE A 67 -9.17 5.51 12.35
CA ILE A 67 -8.42 4.74 11.35
C ILE A 67 -7.65 3.54 11.94
N PRO A 68 -6.93 3.67 13.08
CA PRO A 68 -6.07 2.60 13.59
C PRO A 68 -6.77 1.26 13.83
N GLN A 69 -8.10 1.26 14.03
CA GLN A 69 -8.88 0.04 14.22
C GLN A 69 -9.05 -0.79 12.93
N TYR A 70 -8.96 -0.16 11.76
CA TYR A 70 -9.23 -0.81 10.48
C TYR A 70 -7.96 -1.38 9.83
N MET A 71 -6.83 -0.69 9.98
CA MET A 71 -5.56 -1.10 9.41
C MET A 71 -4.42 -0.43 10.18
N SER A 72 -3.28 -1.11 10.38
CA SER A 72 -2.10 -0.46 10.97
C SER A 72 -1.41 0.48 9.98
N LYS A 73 -0.79 1.56 10.47
CA LYS A 73 0.00 2.51 9.66
C LYS A 73 1.03 1.78 8.79
N ASN A 74 1.75 0.84 9.39
CA ASN A 74 2.80 0.10 8.71
C ASN A 74 2.27 -0.72 7.54
N ARG A 75 1.07 -1.32 7.70
CA ARG A 75 0.42 -2.09 6.63
C ARG A 75 -0.14 -1.18 5.55
N PHE A 76 -0.77 -0.07 5.93
CA PHE A 76 -1.30 0.92 4.99
C PHE A 76 -0.20 1.48 4.08
N GLU A 77 0.88 1.99 4.67
CA GLU A 77 2.03 2.52 3.90
C GLU A 77 2.73 1.43 3.08
N LEU A 78 2.76 0.17 3.56
CA LEU A 78 3.31 -0.93 2.79
C LEU A 78 2.45 -1.21 1.54
N LEU A 79 1.13 -1.32 1.70
CA LEU A 79 0.18 -1.45 0.59
C LEU A 79 0.30 -0.28 -0.39
N LEU A 80 0.37 0.96 0.12
CA LEU A 80 0.57 2.15 -0.70
C LEU A 80 1.84 2.07 -1.57
N SER A 81 2.92 1.44 -1.08
CA SER A 81 4.18 1.30 -1.81
C SER A 81 4.24 0.18 -2.85
N VAL A 82 3.25 -0.73 -2.84
CA VAL A 82 3.21 -1.91 -3.73
C VAL A 82 1.89 -2.07 -4.47
N LEU A 83 0.96 -1.13 -4.32
CA LEU A 83 -0.30 -1.13 -5.06
C LEU A 83 0.00 -1.19 -6.56
N HIS A 84 -0.57 -2.19 -7.23
CA HIS A 84 -0.31 -2.44 -8.64
C HIS A 84 -1.57 -2.91 -9.37
N PHE A 85 -1.72 -2.43 -10.61
CA PHE A 85 -2.95 -2.61 -11.40
C PHE A 85 -2.75 -3.49 -12.64
N SER A 86 -1.54 -3.57 -13.16
CA SER A 86 -1.20 -4.26 -14.42
C SER A 86 -0.03 -5.23 -14.20
N ASP A 87 0.28 -6.07 -15.18
CA ASP A 87 1.47 -6.93 -15.12
C ASP A 87 2.68 -6.21 -15.76
N ASN A 88 3.74 -5.98 -14.98
CA ASN A 88 4.96 -5.33 -15.48
C ASN A 88 5.62 -6.07 -16.64
N ASN A 89 5.43 -7.39 -16.75
CA ASN A 89 6.01 -8.17 -17.85
C ASN A 89 5.24 -7.99 -19.17
N THR A 90 4.05 -7.41 -19.12
CA THR A 90 3.23 -7.09 -20.30
C THR A 90 3.28 -5.60 -20.67
N ALA A 91 3.67 -4.74 -19.73
CA ALA A 91 3.75 -3.29 -19.95
C ALA A 91 4.93 -2.86 -20.85
N THR A 92 5.98 -3.69 -20.97
CA THR A 92 7.18 -3.41 -21.76
C THR A 92 7.03 -3.65 -23.27
N HIS A 93 5.83 -3.95 -23.78
CA HIS A 93 5.59 -4.20 -25.21
C HIS A 93 4.79 -3.10 -25.96
N ILE A 94 4.52 -1.95 -25.34
CA ILE A 94 3.85 -0.81 -26.02
C ILE A 94 4.71 0.46 -25.93
N GLU A 95 5.98 0.34 -26.32
CA GLU A 95 6.77 1.46 -26.82
C GLU A 95 7.28 1.09 -28.21
N ASN A 96 6.38 1.14 -29.19
CA ASN A 96 6.74 1.41 -30.59
C ASN A 96 5.50 1.99 -31.31
N CYS A 97 5.72 3.17 -31.90
CA CYS A 97 4.84 3.95 -32.79
C CYS A 97 3.79 4.85 -32.13
N ILE A 98 4.19 6.11 -31.85
CA ILE A 98 3.73 7.30 -32.61
C ILE A 98 4.95 8.16 -32.93
#